data_AF-A0A831LKI9-F1
#
_entry.id   AF-A0A831LKI9-F1
#
_cell.length_a   1.000
_cell.length_b   1.000
_cell.length_c   1.000
_cell.angle_alpha   90.00
_cell.angle_beta   90.00
_cell.angle_gamma   90.00
#
_symmetry.space_group_name_H-M   'P 1'
#
loop_
_entity.id
_entity.type
_entity.pdbx_description
1 polymer ?
#
loop_
_entity_poly.entity_id
_entity_poly.type
_entity_poly.pdbx_seq_one_letter_code
_entity_poly.pdbx_strand_id
1 'polypeptide(L)'
;MLSWIKRRISIKISLALIVVLALLGTLVSVYLVQTRAEALEEMMLTKAGTLTRIGACTVEQTFLQAIESGHLTREEIFDTDYREIKEGPLSRAGAPKYHTAYDQYLDRRLQPIIDAFIQEDSMVVFAVPTDYNGYVPTHNSIYSRALTGDPEQDQLRNRTKQIFDDPVGLRAARVEGPQDGGILRQSYLRDTGERLWDLSAPISIDGERWGAFRLGFSIAQTDHEMAVLRNTVIVSMLVLLAAAALTIYLVVT
;
A
#
# COMPACT_ATOMS: atom_id res chain seq x y z
N MET A 1 -30.68 62.44 1.24
CA MET A 1 -29.97 62.12 2.50
C MET A 1 -30.32 60.73 3.04
N LEU A 2 -31.61 60.37 3.20
CA LEU A 2 -32.03 59.04 3.69
C LEU A 2 -31.56 57.85 2.82
N SER A 3 -31.60 57.95 1.49
CA SER A 3 -31.16 56.88 0.57
C SER A 3 -29.67 56.55 0.69
N TRP A 4 -28.84 57.57 0.87
CA TRP A 4 -27.40 57.42 1.08
C TRP A 4 -27.07 56.74 2.41
N ILE A 5 -27.79 57.10 3.48
CA ILE A 5 -27.63 56.49 4.80
C ILE A 5 -28.06 55.02 4.78
N LYS A 6 -29.21 54.70 4.16
CA LYS A 6 -29.70 53.31 4.01
C LYS A 6 -28.70 52.42 3.26
N ARG A 7 -28.16 52.90 2.14
CA ARG A 7 -27.15 52.17 1.34
C ARG A 7 -25.86 51.92 2.14
N ARG A 8 -25.40 52.90 2.92
CA ARG A 8 -24.19 52.75 3.75
C ARG A 8 -24.38 51.76 4.90
N ILE A 9 -25.60 51.66 5.44
CA ILE A 9 -25.96 50.66 6.47
C ILE A 9 -26.05 49.27 5.86
N SER A 10 -26.73 49.12 4.72
CA SER A 10 -26.86 47.84 3.99
C SER A 10 -25.50 47.25 3.63
N ILE A 11 -24.57 48.05 3.08
CA ILE A 11 -23.20 47.58 2.75
C ILE A 11 -22.45 47.06 3.99
N LYS A 12 -22.59 47.72 5.15
CA LYS A 12 -21.94 47.27 6.39
C LYS A 12 -22.50 45.93 6.88
N ILE A 13 -23.81 45.74 6.77
CA ILE A 13 -24.48 44.49 7.13
C ILE A 13 -24.05 43.37 6.18
N SER A 14 -24.07 43.61 4.87
CA SER A 14 -23.59 42.63 3.87
C SER A 14 -22.15 42.23 4.10
N LEU A 15 -21.26 43.19 4.37
CA LEU A 15 -19.85 42.91 4.66
C LEU A 15 -19.70 42.08 5.93
N ALA A 16 -20.41 42.42 7.01
CA ALA A 16 -20.36 41.66 8.25
C ALA A 16 -20.85 40.22 8.04
N LEU A 17 -21.94 40.02 7.30
CA LEU A 17 -22.47 38.69 6.96
C LEU A 17 -21.48 37.88 6.13
N ILE A 18 -20.86 38.48 5.10
CA ILE A 18 -19.85 37.82 4.27
C ILE A 18 -18.64 37.39 5.12
N VAL A 19 -18.18 38.25 6.03
CA VAL A 19 -17.05 37.91 6.93
C VAL A 19 -17.42 36.75 7.84
N VAL A 20 -18.61 36.76 8.45
CA VAL A 20 -19.08 35.66 9.31
C VAL A 20 -19.18 34.35 8.52
N LEU A 21 -19.77 34.39 7.32
CA LEU A 21 -19.87 33.22 6.46
C LEU A 21 -18.50 32.70 6.02
N ALA A 22 -17.56 33.58 5.69
CA ALA A 22 -16.20 33.17 5.33
C ALA A 22 -15.47 32.49 6.51
N LEU A 23 -15.61 33.03 7.72
CA LEU A 23 -15.06 32.40 8.93
C LEU A 23 -15.69 31.04 9.21
N LEU A 24 -17.02 30.93 9.15
CA LEU A 24 -17.73 29.66 9.32
C LEU A 24 -17.36 28.66 8.24
N GLY A 25 -17.33 29.06 6.97
CA GLY A 25 -16.96 28.21 5.84
C GLY A 25 -15.51 27.72 5.92
N THR A 26 -14.59 28.55 6.42
CA THR A 26 -13.20 28.14 6.69
C THR A 26 -13.15 27.07 7.78
N LEU A 27 -13.86 27.29 8.90
CA LEU A 27 -13.89 26.34 10.01
C LEU A 27 -14.52 25.00 9.59
N VAL A 28 -15.63 25.03 8.87
CA VAL A 28 -16.28 23.83 8.31
C VAL A 28 -15.37 23.13 7.30
N SER A 29 -14.66 23.88 6.45
CA SER A 29 -13.73 23.28 5.48
C SER A 29 -12.59 22.54 6.17
N VAL A 30 -11.99 23.15 7.20
CA VAL A 30 -10.92 22.51 7.98
C VAL A 30 -11.44 21.23 8.63
N TYR A 31 -12.60 21.30 9.28
CA TYR A 31 -13.24 20.13 9.90
C TYR A 31 -13.49 19.01 8.89
N LEU A 32 -14.12 19.33 7.74
CA LEU A 32 -14.41 18.34 6.70
C LEU A 32 -13.14 17.73 6.09
N VAL A 33 -12.09 18.52 5.89
CA VAL A 33 -10.81 18.01 5.38
C VAL A 33 -10.21 17.02 6.38
N GLN A 34 -10.19 17.35 7.67
CA GLN A 34 -9.63 16.48 8.71
C GLN A 34 -10.41 15.16 8.81
N THR A 35 -11.73 15.23 9.00
CA THR A 35 -12.55 14.02 9.16
C THR A 35 -12.52 13.12 7.92
N ARG A 36 -12.52 13.71 6.72
CA ARG A 36 -12.46 12.89 5.48
C ARG A 36 -11.06 12.33 5.23
N ALA A 37 -10.00 13.04 5.61
CA ALA A 37 -8.63 12.52 5.51
C ALA A 37 -8.44 11.30 6.41
N GLU A 38 -8.87 11.39 7.67
CA GLU A 38 -8.83 10.26 8.62
C GLU A 38 -9.62 9.05 8.09
N ALA A 39 -10.84 9.27 7.59
CA ALA A 39 -11.67 8.21 7.03
C ALA A 39 -11.05 7.57 5.77
N LEU A 40 -10.41 8.37 4.92
CA LEU A 40 -9.73 7.86 3.72
C LEU A 40 -8.51 7.01 4.10
N GLU A 41 -7.70 7.49 5.06
CA GLU A 41 -6.55 6.75 5.56
C GLU A 41 -6.96 5.41 6.17
N GLU A 42 -8.01 5.40 6.99
CA GLU A 42 -8.58 4.18 7.59
C GLU A 42 -9.09 3.20 6.51
N MET A 43 -9.79 3.71 5.50
CA MET A 43 -10.29 2.89 4.39
C MET A 43 -9.14 2.26 3.58
N MET A 44 -8.09 3.04 3.30
CA MET A 44 -6.91 2.57 2.58
C MET A 44 -6.14 1.51 3.39
N LEU A 45 -5.95 1.72 4.68
CA LEU A 45 -5.34 0.74 5.58
C LEU A 45 -6.16 -0.55 5.66
N THR A 46 -7.48 -0.44 5.76
CA THR A 46 -8.39 -1.59 5.77
C THR A 46 -8.34 -2.37 4.46
N LYS A 47 -8.29 -1.67 3.33
CA LYS A 47 -8.09 -2.28 1.99
C LYS A 47 -6.77 -3.03 1.93
N ALA A 48 -5.67 -2.37 2.30
CA ALA A 48 -4.34 -2.96 2.28
C ALA A 48 -4.24 -4.19 3.20
N GLY A 49 -4.80 -4.11 4.42
CA GLY A 49 -4.86 -5.24 5.35
C GLY A 49 -5.67 -6.41 4.78
N THR A 50 -6.81 -6.14 4.17
CA THR A 50 -7.65 -7.16 3.50
C THR A 50 -6.90 -7.85 2.37
N LEU A 51 -6.25 -7.09 1.48
CA LEU A 51 -5.44 -7.64 0.38
C LEU A 51 -4.30 -8.52 0.91
N THR A 52 -3.63 -8.07 1.98
CA THR A 52 -2.54 -8.84 2.60
C THR A 52 -3.03 -10.19 3.14
N ARG A 53 -4.19 -10.22 3.80
CA ARG A 53 -4.82 -11.47 4.29
C ARG A 53 -5.27 -12.38 3.15
N ILE A 54 -5.83 -11.81 2.08
CA ILE A 54 -6.19 -12.57 0.88
C ILE A 54 -4.95 -13.24 0.31
N GLY A 55 -3.85 -12.50 0.14
CA GLY A 55 -2.59 -13.05 -0.35
C GLY A 55 -2.04 -14.19 0.50
N ALA A 56 -2.03 -14.04 1.84
CA ALA A 56 -1.62 -15.11 2.75
C ALA A 56 -2.49 -16.37 2.60
N CYS A 57 -3.81 -16.21 2.58
CA CYS A 57 -4.75 -17.31 2.37
C CYS A 57 -4.53 -17.97 1.00
N THR A 58 -4.30 -17.19 -0.06
CA THR A 58 -4.02 -17.74 -1.39
C THR A 58 -2.74 -18.57 -1.42
N VAL A 59 -1.68 -18.14 -0.72
CA VAL A 59 -0.43 -18.90 -0.64
C VAL A 59 -0.64 -20.20 0.14
N GLU A 60 -1.33 -20.13 1.28
CA GLU A 60 -1.72 -21.30 2.07
C GLU A 60 -2.50 -22.32 1.22
N GLN A 61 -3.55 -21.88 0.53
CA GLN A 61 -4.34 -22.75 -0.34
C GLN A 61 -3.53 -23.32 -1.51
N THR A 62 -2.59 -22.55 -2.06
CA THR A 62 -1.71 -23.01 -3.14
C THR A 62 -0.81 -24.15 -2.67
N PHE A 63 -0.27 -24.05 -1.45
CA PHE A 63 0.55 -25.12 -0.86
C PHE A 63 -0.29 -26.34 -0.47
N LEU A 64 -1.45 -26.16 0.15
CA LEU A 64 -2.36 -27.27 0.48
C LEU A 64 -2.78 -28.04 -0.79
N GLN A 65 -3.09 -27.33 -1.88
CA GLN A 65 -3.39 -27.95 -3.16
C GLN A 65 -2.17 -28.69 -3.73
N ALA A 66 -0.95 -28.16 -3.55
CA ALA A 66 0.28 -28.82 -4.00
C ALA A 66 0.50 -30.17 -3.29
N ILE A 67 0.22 -30.22 -1.98
CA ILE A 67 0.28 -31.45 -1.17
C ILE A 67 -0.80 -32.43 -1.63
N GLU A 68 -2.06 -31.99 -1.71
CA GLU A 68 -3.19 -32.86 -2.08
C GLU A 68 -3.01 -33.49 -3.47
N SER A 69 -2.45 -32.73 -4.41
CA SER A 69 -2.18 -33.19 -5.77
C SER A 69 -0.85 -33.94 -5.96
N GLY A 70 -0.04 -34.09 -4.90
CA GLY A 70 1.24 -34.78 -4.94
C GLY A 70 2.35 -34.05 -5.73
N HIS A 71 2.22 -32.74 -5.95
CA HIS A 71 3.25 -31.94 -6.63
C HIS A 71 4.40 -31.54 -5.70
N LEU A 72 4.10 -31.37 -4.41
CA LEU A 72 5.07 -31.07 -3.35
C LEU A 72 4.75 -31.91 -2.12
N THR A 73 5.76 -32.38 -1.41
CA THR A 73 5.57 -32.94 -0.07
C THR A 73 5.59 -31.85 0.99
N ARG A 74 5.18 -32.20 2.22
CA ARG A 74 5.28 -31.28 3.36
C ARG A 74 6.74 -30.89 3.62
N GLU A 75 7.63 -31.86 3.58
CA GLU A 75 9.07 -31.67 3.80
C GLU A 75 9.66 -30.71 2.76
N GLU A 76 9.23 -30.82 1.50
CA GLU A 76 9.66 -29.90 0.45
C GLU A 76 9.16 -28.49 0.73
N ILE A 77 7.92 -28.28 1.18
CA ILE A 77 7.37 -26.93 1.48
C ILE A 77 8.13 -26.23 2.62
N PHE A 78 8.58 -27.00 3.61
CA PHE A 78 9.37 -26.52 4.74
C PHE A 78 10.88 -26.64 4.50
N ASP A 79 11.31 -26.83 3.25
CA ASP A 79 12.70 -26.86 2.87
C ASP A 79 13.39 -25.53 3.19
N THR A 80 14.43 -25.63 4.02
CA THR A 80 15.31 -24.52 4.41
C THR A 80 16.76 -24.76 3.98
N ASP A 81 17.01 -25.77 3.14
CA ASP A 81 18.29 -26.00 2.47
C ASP A 81 18.46 -25.03 1.31
N TYR A 82 18.68 -23.75 1.62
CA TYR A 82 18.86 -22.70 0.61
C TYR A 82 20.13 -22.94 -0.22
N ARG A 83 19.96 -23.54 -1.41
CA ARG A 83 21.08 -23.83 -2.32
C ARG A 83 21.39 -22.61 -3.15
N GLU A 84 22.57 -22.03 -2.95
CA GLU A 84 22.98 -20.86 -3.71
C GLU A 84 23.10 -21.17 -5.21
N ILE A 85 22.55 -20.29 -6.05
CA ILE A 85 22.58 -20.40 -7.51
C ILE A 85 23.93 -19.91 -8.00
N LYS A 86 24.84 -20.84 -8.27
CA LYS A 86 26.21 -20.56 -8.77
C LYS A 86 26.32 -20.54 -10.30
N GLU A 87 25.32 -21.05 -11.00
CA GLU A 87 25.32 -21.14 -12.47
C GLU A 87 24.10 -20.46 -13.10
N GLY A 88 24.19 -20.14 -14.40
CA GLY A 88 23.10 -19.55 -15.17
C GLY A 88 22.98 -18.02 -15.07
N PRO A 89 21.84 -17.44 -15.51
CA PRO A 89 21.66 -15.99 -15.52
C PRO A 89 21.68 -15.39 -14.11
N LEU A 90 21.02 -16.02 -13.14
CA LEU A 90 20.85 -15.48 -11.78
C LEU A 90 22.15 -15.47 -10.95
N SER A 91 23.15 -16.27 -11.30
CA SER A 91 24.43 -16.30 -10.57
C SER A 91 25.28 -15.03 -10.75
N ARG A 92 24.88 -14.15 -11.67
CA ARG A 92 25.51 -12.84 -11.92
C ARG A 92 24.87 -11.70 -11.11
N ALA A 93 23.87 -11.98 -10.28
CA ALA A 93 23.24 -10.96 -9.46
C ALA A 93 24.22 -10.38 -8.43
N GLY A 94 24.07 -9.09 -8.12
CA GLY A 94 24.89 -8.45 -7.06
C GLY A 94 24.61 -9.01 -5.67
N ALA A 95 23.38 -9.46 -5.41
CA ALA A 95 23.00 -10.16 -4.18
C ALA A 95 22.92 -11.68 -4.44
N PRO A 96 23.38 -12.53 -3.51
CA PRO A 96 23.23 -13.98 -3.63
C PRO A 96 21.79 -14.41 -3.89
N LYS A 97 21.63 -15.36 -4.81
CA LYS A 97 20.35 -15.96 -5.15
C LYS A 97 20.34 -17.42 -4.71
N TYR A 98 19.20 -17.92 -4.26
CA TYR A 98 19.06 -19.26 -3.71
C TYR A 98 17.96 -20.05 -4.41
N HIS A 99 17.93 -21.35 -4.14
CA HIS A 99 16.92 -22.27 -4.63
C HIS A 99 16.47 -23.21 -3.52
N THR A 100 15.17 -23.51 -3.49
CA THR A 100 14.53 -24.51 -2.63
C THR A 100 13.59 -25.39 -3.45
N ALA A 101 13.12 -26.51 -2.88
CA ALA A 101 12.27 -27.47 -3.59
C ALA A 101 10.95 -26.88 -4.16
N TYR A 102 10.34 -25.89 -3.49
CA TYR A 102 9.04 -25.31 -3.89
C TYR A 102 9.12 -24.19 -4.94
N ASP A 103 10.32 -23.69 -5.23
CA ASP A 103 10.55 -22.53 -6.09
C ASP A 103 9.84 -22.60 -7.45
N GLN A 104 10.06 -23.69 -8.18
CA GLN A 104 9.54 -23.84 -9.55
C GLN A 104 8.00 -23.99 -9.54
N TYR A 105 7.45 -24.52 -8.46
CA TYR A 105 6.01 -24.62 -8.29
C TYR A 105 5.41 -23.23 -8.05
N LEU A 106 5.98 -22.45 -7.14
CA LEU A 106 5.51 -21.10 -6.83
C LEU A 106 5.68 -20.13 -8.00
N ASP A 107 6.79 -20.21 -8.75
CA ASP A 107 6.96 -19.39 -9.96
C ASP A 107 5.85 -19.64 -10.99
N ARG A 108 5.40 -20.90 -11.13
CA ARG A 108 4.35 -21.26 -12.09
C ARG A 108 2.94 -20.94 -11.60
N ARG A 109 2.67 -21.17 -10.31
CA ARG A 109 1.30 -21.12 -9.76
C ARG A 109 0.98 -19.79 -9.10
N LEU A 110 1.96 -19.22 -8.40
CA LEU A 110 1.74 -18.07 -7.53
C LEU A 110 2.16 -16.75 -8.19
N GLN A 111 3.19 -16.72 -9.05
CA GLN A 111 3.61 -15.48 -9.73
C GLN A 111 2.47 -14.76 -10.46
N PRO A 112 1.63 -15.42 -11.28
CA PRO A 112 0.51 -14.75 -11.95
C PRO A 112 -0.53 -14.19 -10.97
N ILE A 113 -0.71 -14.84 -9.82
CA ILE A 113 -1.66 -14.41 -8.78
C ILE A 113 -1.12 -13.16 -8.08
N ILE A 114 0.14 -13.17 -7.65
CA ILE A 114 0.73 -11.99 -6.99
C ILE A 114 0.87 -10.82 -7.96
N ASP A 115 1.07 -11.06 -9.26
CA ASP A 115 1.04 -10.03 -10.30
C ASP A 115 -0.32 -9.32 -10.38
N ALA A 116 -1.43 -10.04 -10.17
CA ALA A 116 -2.77 -9.45 -10.20
C ALA A 116 -2.95 -8.35 -9.15
N PHE A 117 -2.32 -8.48 -7.96
CA PHE A 117 -2.40 -7.44 -6.92
C PHE A 117 -1.88 -6.08 -7.38
N ILE A 118 -0.80 -6.05 -8.19
CA ILE A 118 -0.25 -4.80 -8.73
C ILE A 118 -1.07 -4.31 -9.92
N GLN A 119 -1.61 -5.23 -10.72
CA GLN A 119 -2.40 -4.88 -11.91
C GLN A 119 -3.78 -4.31 -11.54
N GLU A 120 -4.39 -4.80 -10.46
CA GLU A 120 -5.73 -4.42 -10.02
C GLU A 120 -5.73 -3.19 -9.10
N ASP A 121 -4.61 -2.91 -8.42
CA ASP A 121 -4.50 -1.79 -7.49
C ASP A 121 -3.16 -1.06 -7.66
N SER A 122 -3.22 0.16 -8.20
CA SER A 122 -2.04 1.00 -8.43
C SER A 122 -1.29 1.34 -7.14
N MET A 123 -1.96 1.27 -5.98
CA MET A 123 -1.34 1.55 -4.68
C MET A 123 -0.46 0.40 -4.22
N VAL A 124 -0.61 -0.81 -4.78
CA VAL A 124 0.24 -1.96 -4.45
C VAL A 124 1.54 -1.88 -5.23
N VAL A 125 2.64 -1.67 -4.50
CA VAL A 125 3.99 -1.58 -5.05
C VAL A 125 4.59 -2.96 -5.28
N PHE A 126 4.33 -3.90 -4.36
CA PHE A 126 4.71 -5.31 -4.48
C PHE A 126 3.79 -6.19 -3.65
N ALA A 127 3.74 -7.48 -4.00
CA ALA A 127 3.04 -8.50 -3.23
C ALA A 127 3.84 -9.81 -3.32
N VAL A 128 4.31 -10.35 -2.20
CA VAL A 128 5.21 -11.52 -2.20
C VAL A 128 5.02 -12.43 -0.99
N PRO A 129 5.13 -13.76 -1.17
CA PRO A 129 5.38 -14.66 -0.05
C PRO A 129 6.84 -14.54 0.40
N THR A 130 7.06 -14.61 1.70
CA THR A 130 8.37 -14.82 2.31
C THR A 130 8.27 -15.99 3.28
N ASP A 131 9.25 -16.87 3.29
CA ASP A 131 9.35 -17.90 4.32
C ASP A 131 9.80 -17.29 5.67
N TYR A 132 9.81 -18.11 6.72
CA TYR A 132 10.15 -17.71 8.09
C TYR A 132 11.57 -17.11 8.25
N ASN A 133 12.49 -17.42 7.34
CA ASN A 133 13.87 -16.93 7.35
C ASN A 133 14.07 -15.72 6.41
N GLY A 134 13.00 -15.21 5.80
CA GLY A 134 13.06 -14.04 4.92
C GLY A 134 13.31 -14.39 3.45
N TYR A 135 13.28 -15.67 3.07
CA TYR A 135 13.48 -16.08 1.68
C TYR A 135 12.24 -15.80 0.85
N VAL A 136 12.42 -15.12 -0.29
CA VAL A 136 11.36 -14.83 -1.26
C VAL A 136 11.51 -15.80 -2.44
N PRO A 137 10.79 -16.93 -2.44
CA PRO A 137 10.90 -17.94 -3.50
C PRO A 137 10.32 -17.50 -4.81
N THR A 138 9.37 -16.56 -4.82
CA THR A 138 8.84 -16.00 -6.05
C THR A 138 8.46 -14.55 -5.81
N HIS A 139 8.49 -13.75 -6.87
CA HIS A 139 8.20 -12.32 -6.81
C HIS A 139 7.38 -11.93 -8.03
N ASN A 140 6.66 -10.81 -7.95
CA ASN A 140 5.99 -10.21 -9.11
C ASN A 140 6.93 -10.16 -10.33
N SER A 141 6.39 -10.39 -11.53
CA SER A 141 7.17 -10.48 -12.77
C SER A 141 7.95 -9.20 -13.09
N ILE A 142 7.45 -8.04 -12.65
CA ILE A 142 8.16 -6.76 -12.79
C ILE A 142 9.47 -6.71 -11.98
N TYR A 143 9.57 -7.50 -10.91
CA TYR A 143 10.75 -7.68 -10.06
C TYR A 143 11.40 -9.07 -10.24
N SER A 144 11.09 -9.76 -11.33
CA SER A 144 11.71 -11.04 -11.72
C SER A 144 12.25 -10.97 -13.15
N ARG A 145 12.71 -9.79 -13.58
CA ARG A 145 13.26 -9.57 -14.92
C ARG A 145 14.63 -10.22 -15.06
N ALA A 146 15.00 -10.58 -16.28
CA ALA A 146 16.34 -11.06 -16.59
C ALA A 146 17.39 -10.02 -16.20
N LEU A 147 18.53 -10.50 -15.67
CA LEU A 147 19.65 -9.63 -15.32
C LEU A 147 20.25 -8.99 -16.56
N THR A 148 20.53 -7.70 -16.45
CA THR A 148 21.15 -6.86 -17.48
C THR A 148 22.67 -6.82 -17.34
N GLY A 149 23.20 -7.16 -16.16
CA GLY A 149 24.61 -7.04 -15.81
C GLY A 149 24.98 -5.68 -15.22
N ASP A 150 24.02 -4.75 -15.14
CA ASP A 150 24.13 -3.50 -14.37
C ASP A 150 23.53 -3.72 -12.97
N PRO A 151 24.36 -3.74 -11.91
CA PRO A 151 23.88 -3.99 -10.54
C PRO A 151 22.78 -3.04 -10.08
N GLU A 152 22.81 -1.77 -10.47
CA GLU A 152 21.81 -0.78 -10.03
C GLU A 152 20.45 -1.07 -10.68
N GLN A 153 20.43 -1.38 -11.97
CA GLN A 153 19.21 -1.77 -12.68
C GLN A 153 18.67 -3.13 -12.22
N ASP A 154 19.57 -4.07 -11.98
CA ASP A 154 19.22 -5.43 -11.60
C ASP A 154 18.62 -5.49 -10.18
N GLN A 155 19.14 -4.69 -9.24
CA GLN A 155 18.56 -4.57 -7.89
C GLN A 155 17.12 -4.02 -7.90
N LEU A 156 16.78 -3.18 -8.89
CA LEU A 156 15.44 -2.61 -9.04
C LEU A 156 14.46 -3.60 -9.69
N ARG A 157 14.95 -4.47 -10.58
CA ARG A 157 14.12 -5.28 -11.48
C ARG A 157 14.20 -6.78 -11.25
N ASN A 158 15.08 -7.25 -10.36
CA ASN A 158 15.22 -8.65 -9.97
C ASN A 158 15.45 -8.80 -8.45
N ARG A 159 14.35 -9.02 -7.72
CA ARG A 159 14.31 -9.21 -6.26
C ARG A 159 13.81 -10.61 -5.86
N THR A 160 13.62 -11.51 -6.82
CA THR A 160 13.25 -12.91 -6.58
C THR A 160 14.45 -13.73 -6.09
N LYS A 161 14.18 -14.89 -5.48
CA LYS A 161 15.19 -15.88 -5.06
C LYS A 161 16.21 -15.33 -4.07
N GLN A 162 15.83 -14.36 -3.26
CA GLN A 162 16.72 -13.65 -2.35
C GLN A 162 16.22 -13.80 -0.91
N ILE A 163 17.15 -13.80 0.04
CA ILE A 163 16.85 -13.71 1.47
C ILE A 163 16.91 -12.24 1.88
N PHE A 164 15.82 -11.75 2.47
CA PHE A 164 15.72 -10.41 3.08
C PHE A 164 15.84 -10.55 4.59
N ASP A 165 17.08 -10.52 5.07
CA ASP A 165 17.45 -10.67 6.49
C ASP A 165 17.58 -9.34 7.24
N ASP A 166 17.12 -8.24 6.63
CA ASP A 166 17.06 -6.94 7.29
C ASP A 166 16.00 -6.93 8.41
N PRO A 167 16.11 -6.02 9.40
CA PRO A 167 15.20 -6.01 10.54
C PRO A 167 13.71 -5.84 10.19
N VAL A 168 13.38 -5.20 9.06
CA VAL A 168 11.99 -5.10 8.58
C VAL A 168 11.57 -6.41 7.92
N GLY A 169 12.40 -6.95 7.02
CA GLY A 169 12.18 -8.23 6.35
C GLY A 169 11.95 -9.40 7.31
N LEU A 170 12.81 -9.56 8.32
CA LEU A 170 12.67 -10.66 9.29
C LEU A 170 11.45 -10.49 10.20
N ARG A 171 11.11 -9.25 10.59
CA ARG A 171 9.93 -9.01 11.42
C ARG A 171 8.64 -9.28 10.65
N ALA A 172 8.61 -8.92 9.37
CA ALA A 172 7.56 -9.27 8.43
C ALA A 172 7.41 -10.80 8.29
N ALA A 173 8.52 -11.50 8.00
CA ALA A 173 8.56 -12.95 7.83
C ALA A 173 8.09 -13.74 9.07
N ARG A 174 8.38 -13.23 10.26
CA ARG A 174 8.11 -13.88 11.56
C ARG A 174 6.90 -13.31 12.27
N VAL A 175 6.02 -12.60 11.57
CA VAL A 175 4.79 -12.10 12.17
C VAL A 175 3.97 -13.27 12.74
N GLU A 176 3.67 -13.22 14.05
CA GLU A 176 3.02 -14.34 14.74
C GLU A 176 1.49 -14.23 14.72
N GLY A 177 0.96 -13.01 14.76
CA GLY A 177 -0.45 -12.70 15.05
C GLY A 177 -0.86 -13.09 16.49
N PRO A 178 -1.84 -12.42 17.16
CA PRO A 178 -2.59 -11.20 16.87
C PRO A 178 -2.40 -10.10 17.96
N GLN A 179 -1.89 -8.92 17.61
CA GLN A 179 -2.14 -7.72 18.42
C GLN A 179 -3.10 -6.73 17.74
N ASP A 180 -3.17 -6.73 16.39
CA ASP A 180 -4.06 -5.86 15.60
C ASP A 180 -4.79 -6.65 14.47
N GLY A 181 -5.61 -7.65 14.81
CA GLY A 181 -6.37 -8.40 13.79
C GLY A 181 -5.52 -9.29 12.85
N GLY A 182 -4.25 -9.53 13.20
CA GLY A 182 -3.36 -10.47 12.50
C GLY A 182 -2.50 -9.88 11.38
N ILE A 183 -2.41 -8.55 11.27
CA ILE A 183 -1.53 -7.87 10.31
C ILE A 183 -0.46 -7.06 11.04
N LEU A 184 0.80 -7.23 10.66
CA LEU A 184 1.88 -6.33 11.06
C LEU A 184 1.97 -5.19 10.03
N ARG A 185 2.02 -3.94 10.49
CA ARG A 185 2.24 -2.75 9.66
C ARG A 185 3.55 -2.07 10.03
N GLN A 186 4.39 -1.81 9.03
CA GLN A 186 5.66 -1.09 9.20
C GLN A 186 5.81 0.01 8.16
N SER A 187 6.42 1.14 8.53
CA SER A 187 6.95 2.05 7.50
C SER A 187 8.26 1.47 7.00
N TYR A 188 8.35 1.30 5.68
CA TYR A 188 9.53 0.75 5.01
C TYR A 188 10.03 1.76 3.99
N LEU A 189 11.30 2.11 4.11
CA LEU A 189 12.02 2.86 3.09
C LEU A 189 12.81 1.85 2.28
N ARG A 190 12.40 1.63 1.02
CA ARG A 190 13.13 0.74 0.12
C ARG A 190 14.49 1.33 -0.19
N ASP A 191 15.43 0.46 -0.61
CA ASP A 191 16.73 0.86 -1.17
C ASP A 191 16.59 1.83 -2.35
N THR A 192 15.42 1.84 -2.99
CA THR A 192 15.03 2.72 -4.10
C THR A 192 14.67 4.15 -3.67
N GLY A 193 14.57 4.41 -2.37
CA GLY A 193 14.10 5.68 -1.80
C GLY A 193 12.57 5.80 -1.69
N GLU A 194 11.82 4.82 -2.20
CA GLU A 194 10.36 4.78 -2.06
C GLU A 194 9.95 4.47 -0.62
N ARG A 195 9.07 5.31 -0.05
CA ARG A 195 8.46 5.06 1.25
C ARG A 195 7.10 4.40 1.08
N LEU A 196 6.90 3.28 1.76
CA LEU A 196 5.68 2.50 1.70
C LEU A 196 5.29 1.96 3.08
N TRP A 197 4.06 1.50 3.21
CA TRP A 197 3.66 0.61 4.29
C TRP A 197 3.92 -0.83 3.89
N ASP A 198 4.73 -1.54 4.66
CA ASP A 198 4.89 -3.00 4.56
C ASP A 198 3.86 -3.63 5.48
N LEU A 199 2.87 -4.29 4.88
CA LEU A 199 1.84 -5.03 5.57
C LEU A 199 2.15 -6.51 5.46
N SER A 200 2.17 -7.22 6.59
CA SER A 200 2.50 -8.64 6.63
C SER A 200 1.42 -9.45 7.32
N ALA A 201 0.93 -10.49 6.63
CA ALA A 201 -0.02 -11.46 7.15
C ALA A 201 0.66 -12.83 7.26
N PRO A 202 0.45 -13.58 8.34
CA PRO A 202 1.20 -14.80 8.56
C PRO A 202 0.60 -15.96 7.73
N ILE A 203 1.46 -16.84 7.19
CA ILE A 203 1.09 -18.02 6.39
C ILE A 203 1.35 -19.27 7.23
N SER A 204 0.35 -20.15 7.35
CA SER A 204 0.45 -21.43 8.06
C SER A 204 0.03 -22.58 7.15
N ILE A 205 0.72 -23.72 7.21
CA ILE A 205 0.36 -24.95 6.50
C ILE A 205 0.06 -26.04 7.54
N ASP A 206 -1.20 -26.46 7.62
CA ASP A 206 -1.74 -27.36 8.66
C ASP A 206 -1.37 -26.93 10.09
N GLY A 207 -1.47 -25.63 10.38
CA GLY A 207 -1.17 -25.07 11.69
C GLY A 207 0.31 -24.81 11.97
N GLU A 208 1.24 -25.25 11.11
CA GLU A 208 2.67 -24.94 11.22
C GLU A 208 3.01 -23.66 10.46
N ARG A 209 3.81 -22.77 11.07
CA ARG A 209 4.18 -21.47 10.48
C ARG A 209 5.20 -21.68 9.36
N TRP A 210 4.83 -21.34 8.13
CA TRP A 210 5.75 -21.33 6.99
C TRP A 210 6.48 -20.00 6.84
N GLY A 211 5.78 -18.89 7.06
CA GLY A 211 6.31 -17.54 6.88
C GLY A 211 5.19 -16.50 6.86
N ALA A 212 5.27 -15.53 5.95
CA ALA A 212 4.30 -14.45 5.81
C ALA A 212 4.10 -14.02 4.35
N PHE A 213 2.93 -13.44 4.07
CA PHE A 213 2.67 -12.69 2.86
C PHE A 213 2.91 -11.22 3.14
N ARG A 214 3.72 -10.57 2.31
CA ARG A 214 4.09 -9.15 2.39
C ARG A 214 3.45 -8.38 1.26
N LEU A 215 2.84 -7.25 1.60
CA LEU A 215 2.25 -6.32 0.65
C LEU A 215 2.80 -4.93 0.90
N GLY A 216 3.46 -4.37 -0.12
CA GLY A 216 3.93 -3.00 -0.10
C GLY A 216 2.86 -2.05 -0.61
N PHE A 217 2.41 -1.11 0.22
CA PHE A 217 1.36 -0.15 -0.12
C PHE A 217 1.90 1.29 -0.17
N SER A 218 1.68 1.99 -1.27
CA SER A 218 2.29 3.29 -1.56
C SER A 218 1.75 4.41 -0.66
N ILE A 219 2.63 5.03 0.14
CA ILE A 219 2.28 6.21 0.94
C ILE A 219 2.13 7.44 0.03
N ALA A 220 2.98 7.57 -1.00
CA ALA A 220 2.94 8.72 -1.89
C ALA A 220 1.61 8.82 -2.67
N GLN A 221 1.02 7.69 -3.07
CA GLN A 221 -0.31 7.70 -3.69
C GLN A 221 -1.40 8.03 -2.67
N THR A 222 -1.31 7.51 -1.44
CA THR A 222 -2.21 7.92 -0.34
C THR A 222 -2.19 9.43 -0.13
N ASP A 223 -1.00 10.02 -0.06
CA ASP A 223 -0.82 11.47 0.11
C ASP A 223 -1.41 12.26 -1.07
N HIS A 224 -1.28 11.75 -2.29
CA HIS A 224 -1.85 12.36 -3.49
C HIS A 224 -3.38 12.38 -3.44
N GLU A 225 -4.01 11.25 -3.14
CA GLU A 225 -5.47 11.13 -3.00
C GLU A 225 -6.00 12.04 -1.89
N MET A 226 -5.30 12.10 -0.75
CA MET A 226 -5.61 13.03 0.34
C MET A 226 -5.52 14.50 -0.11
N ALA A 227 -4.53 14.85 -0.94
CA ALA A 227 -4.38 16.20 -1.47
C ALA A 227 -5.51 16.56 -2.45
N VAL A 228 -5.93 15.62 -3.33
CA VAL A 228 -7.05 15.81 -4.26
C VAL A 228 -8.35 16.04 -3.49
N LEU A 229 -8.62 15.22 -2.48
CA LEU A 229 -9.76 15.35 -1.59
C LEU A 229 -9.79 16.72 -0.90
N ARG A 230 -8.67 17.12 -0.28
CA ARG A 230 -8.51 18.42 0.38
C ARG A 230 -8.81 19.57 -0.57
N ASN A 231 -8.19 19.56 -1.75
CA ASN A 231 -8.34 20.64 -2.73
C ASN A 231 -9.79 20.72 -3.23
N THR A 232 -10.45 19.58 -3.43
CA THR A 232 -11.85 19.53 -3.86
C THR A 232 -12.79 20.15 -2.83
N VAL A 233 -12.60 19.85 -1.54
CA VAL A 233 -13.40 20.45 -0.45
C VAL A 233 -13.18 21.97 -0.38
N ILE A 234 -11.92 22.43 -0.44
CA ILE A 234 -11.59 23.85 -0.39
C ILE A 234 -12.21 24.60 -1.57
N VAL A 235 -12.04 24.12 -2.80
CA VAL A 235 -12.59 24.75 -4.00
C VAL A 235 -14.11 24.78 -3.94
N SER A 236 -14.75 23.68 -3.54
CA SER A 236 -16.21 23.61 -3.40
C SER A 236 -16.73 24.63 -2.38
N MET A 237 -16.05 24.80 -1.25
CA MET A 237 -16.42 25.82 -0.26
C MET A 237 -16.23 27.23 -0.79
N LEU A 238 -15.12 27.51 -1.49
CA LEU A 238 -14.88 28.84 -2.06
C LEU A 238 -15.96 29.22 -3.08
N VAL A 239 -16.38 28.27 -3.94
CA VAL A 239 -17.48 28.48 -4.90
C VAL A 239 -18.79 28.77 -4.16
N LEU A 240 -19.09 28.01 -3.10
CA LEU A 240 -20.29 28.22 -2.29
C LEU A 240 -20.29 29.58 -1.59
N LEU A 241 -19.16 29.98 -0.99
CA LEU A 241 -19.01 31.27 -0.34
C LEU A 241 -19.10 32.43 -1.33
N ALA A 242 -18.53 32.28 -2.53
CA ALA A 242 -18.64 33.28 -3.60
C ALA A 242 -20.10 33.45 -4.06
N ALA A 243 -20.83 32.35 -4.26
CA ALA A 243 -22.24 32.37 -4.62
C ALA A 243 -23.11 33.00 -3.51
N ALA A 244 -22.84 32.66 -2.25
CA ALA A 244 -23.53 33.25 -1.10
C ALA A 244 -23.23 34.75 -0.98
N ALA A 245 -21.97 35.16 -1.12
CA ALA A 245 -21.58 36.57 -1.08
C ALA A 245 -22.22 37.38 -2.22
N LEU A 246 -22.27 36.83 -3.43
CA LEU A 246 -22.96 37.45 -4.56
C LEU A 246 -24.46 37.59 -4.29
N THR A 247 -25.10 36.57 -3.72
CA THR A 247 -26.53 36.61 -3.37
C THR A 247 -26.82 37.66 -2.30
N ILE A 248 -25.99 37.73 -1.24
CA ILE A 248 -26.11 38.74 -0.18
C ILE A 248 -25.94 40.13 -0.76
N TYR A 249 -24.98 40.32 -1.66
CA TYR A 249 -24.79 41.59 -2.35
C TYR A 249 -26.07 41.97 -3.12
N LEU A 250 -26.54 41.10 -4.02
CA LEU A 250 -27.71 41.37 -4.88
C LEU A 250 -29.02 41.60 -4.11
N VAL A 251 -29.22 40.96 -2.97
CA VAL A 251 -30.47 41.07 -2.18
C VAL A 251 -30.44 42.27 -1.23
N VAL A 252 -29.29 42.61 -0.66
CA VAL A 252 -29.18 43.62 0.39
C VAL A 252 -28.84 45.01 -0.16
N THR A 253 -28.16 45.12 -1.31
CA THR A 253 -27.84 46.41 -1.97
C THR A 253 -28.86 46.79 -3.03
#